data_AF-A0ABD5VVI6-F1
#
_entry.id   AF-A0ABD5VVI6-F1
#
_cell.length_a   1.000
_cell.length_b   1.000
_cell.length_c   1.000
_cell.angle_alpha   90.00
_cell.angle_beta   90.00
_cell.angle_gamma   90.00
#
_symmetry.space_group_name_H-M   'P 1'
#
loop_
_entity.id
_entity.type
_entity.pdbx_description
1 polymer ?
#
loop_
_entity_poly.entity_id
_entity_poly.type
_entity_poly.pdbx_seq_one_letter_code
_entity_poly.pdbx_strand_id
1 'polypeptide(L)'
;MVEDGQRHRVEFVHDDGETDVVAVDPDETLLAATDDTSVGLRYGCREGRCVSCTGRLLDGEVSYVAEPRALDAGQRADGFVLLCVATPEADCRVAVGRSVLADAFPGLWQNVG
;
A
#
# COMPACT_ATOMS: atom_id res chain seq x y z
N MET A 1 14.43 19.20 -17.81
CA MET A 1 13.45 19.77 -16.87
C MET A 1 13.07 18.60 -15.98
N VAL A 2 13.66 18.51 -14.79
CA VAL A 2 13.20 17.62 -13.73
C VAL A 2 12.82 18.59 -12.61
N GLU A 3 11.54 18.88 -12.55
CA GLU A 3 10.94 19.81 -11.61
C GLU A 3 10.93 19.12 -10.24
N ASP A 4 11.39 19.86 -9.23
CA ASP A 4 11.58 19.51 -7.81
C ASP A 4 10.86 18.21 -7.37
N GLY A 5 11.55 17.08 -7.51
CA GLY A 5 11.10 15.76 -7.07
C GLY A 5 11.19 15.67 -5.56
N GLN A 6 10.18 16.17 -4.86
CA GLN A 6 10.11 16.05 -3.42
C GLN A 6 9.72 14.62 -3.07
N ARG A 7 10.73 13.77 -2.87
CA ARG A 7 10.55 12.39 -2.40
C ARG A 7 9.90 12.41 -1.03
N HIS A 8 8.82 11.65 -0.90
CA HIS A 8 8.12 11.46 0.37
C HIS A 8 8.66 10.24 1.09
N ARG A 9 8.83 10.36 2.41
CA ARG A 9 9.27 9.25 3.24
C ARG A 9 8.08 8.38 3.59
N VAL A 10 8.07 7.15 3.08
CA VAL A 10 7.01 6.17 3.35
C VAL A 10 7.56 5.07 4.22
N GLU A 11 6.92 4.87 5.37
CA GLU A 11 7.28 3.83 6.34
C GLU A 11 6.34 2.63 6.18
N PHE A 12 6.90 1.48 5.80
CA PHE A 12 6.20 0.21 5.63
C PHE A 12 6.31 -0.63 6.90
N VAL A 13 5.21 -0.83 7.62
CA VAL A 13 5.18 -1.62 8.87
C VAL A 13 4.77 -3.05 8.56
N HIS A 14 5.64 -4.01 8.84
CA HIS A 14 5.43 -5.44 8.60
C HIS A 14 4.74 -6.12 9.79
N ASP A 15 4.16 -7.30 9.54
CA ASP A 15 3.50 -8.14 10.55
C ASP A 15 4.42 -8.57 11.71
N ASP A 16 5.72 -8.72 11.43
CA ASP A 16 6.73 -9.10 12.43
C ASP A 16 7.09 -7.94 13.39
N GLY A 17 6.63 -6.71 13.08
CA GLY A 17 7.00 -5.48 13.77
C GLY A 17 8.21 -4.77 13.16
N GLU A 18 8.85 -5.37 12.16
CA GLU A 18 9.87 -4.70 11.34
C GLU A 18 9.23 -3.54 10.57
N THR A 19 9.93 -2.41 10.49
CA THR A 19 9.46 -1.24 9.74
C THR A 19 10.56 -0.76 8.83
N ASP A 20 10.28 -0.76 7.54
CA ASP A 20 11.19 -0.27 6.52
C ASP A 20 10.80 1.12 6.05
N VAL A 21 11.78 1.93 5.70
CA VAL A 21 11.55 3.31 5.31
C VAL A 21 12.10 3.51 3.91
N VAL A 22 11.24 3.89 2.99
CA VAL A 22 11.56 4.10 1.59
C VAL A 22 11.24 5.53 1.19
N ALA A 23 12.14 6.17 0.45
CA ALA A 23 11.87 7.45 -0.16
C ALA A 23 11.23 7.22 -1.53
N VAL A 24 9.99 7.67 -1.70
CA VAL A 24 9.18 7.43 -2.90
C VAL A 24 8.93 8.75 -3.61
N ASP A 25 9.14 8.78 -4.91
CA ASP A 25 8.81 9.93 -5.75
C ASP A 25 7.27 10.02 -5.95
N PRO A 26 6.66 11.23 -5.98
CA PRO A 26 5.20 11.38 -6.11
C PRO A 26 4.64 10.89 -7.45
N ASP A 27 5.50 10.81 -8.47
CA ASP A 27 5.19 10.24 -9.79
C ASP A 27 5.34 8.70 -9.82
N GLU A 28 5.82 8.09 -8.73
CA GLU A 28 6.08 6.65 -8.63
C GLU A 28 5.15 5.97 -7.61
N THR A 29 4.63 4.79 -7.98
CA THR A 29 3.78 4.02 -7.05
C THR A 29 4.58 3.48 -5.88
N LEU A 30 3.94 3.39 -4.71
CA LEU A 30 4.53 2.80 -3.51
C LEU A 30 5.12 1.41 -3.77
N LEU A 31 4.46 0.60 -4.59
CA LEU A 31 4.98 -0.71 -4.97
C LEU A 31 6.26 -0.64 -5.80
N ALA A 32 6.32 0.26 -6.79
CA ALA A 32 7.51 0.43 -7.62
C ALA A 32 8.71 0.91 -6.80
N ALA A 33 8.49 1.86 -5.88
CA ALA A 33 9.54 2.33 -5.00
C ALA A 33 10.07 1.23 -4.06
N THR A 34 9.23 0.25 -3.71
CA THR A 34 9.69 -0.90 -2.92
C THR A 34 10.50 -1.92 -3.72
N ASP A 35 10.45 -1.91 -5.06
CA ASP A 35 11.14 -2.89 -5.93
C ASP A 35 12.67 -2.80 -5.78
N ASP A 36 13.20 -1.59 -5.60
CA ASP A 36 14.63 -1.32 -5.40
C ASP A 36 15.07 -1.44 -3.92
N THR A 37 14.14 -1.80 -3.03
CA THR A 37 14.39 -1.86 -1.57
C THR A 37 14.19 -3.26 -1.01
N SER A 38 14.68 -3.48 0.21
CA SER A 38 14.53 -4.76 0.91
C SER A 38 13.12 -5.03 1.43
N VAL A 39 12.16 -4.12 1.22
CA VAL A 39 10.76 -4.23 1.69
C VAL A 39 10.02 -5.41 1.04
N GLY A 40 10.37 -5.78 -0.20
CA GLY A 40 9.92 -7.03 -0.82
C GLY A 40 8.41 -7.29 -0.71
N LEU A 41 7.58 -6.33 -1.12
CA LEU A 41 6.13 -6.44 -0.96
C LEU A 41 5.53 -7.61 -1.75
N ARG A 42 4.59 -8.33 -1.13
CA ARG A 42 3.87 -9.45 -1.74
C ARG A 42 2.80 -8.92 -2.71
N TYR A 43 3.15 -8.74 -3.98
CA TYR A 43 2.18 -8.40 -5.03
C TYR A 43 1.70 -9.63 -5.79
N GLY A 44 0.48 -9.57 -6.34
CA GLY A 44 -0.10 -10.62 -7.18
C GLY A 44 -0.25 -10.20 -8.64
N CYS A 45 -1.16 -9.25 -8.88
CA CYS A 45 -1.61 -8.87 -10.23
C CYS A 45 -0.93 -7.60 -10.78
N ARG A 46 -0.43 -6.70 -9.91
CA ARG A 46 0.07 -5.35 -10.28
C ARG A 46 -0.94 -4.43 -11.00
N GLU A 47 -2.18 -4.87 -11.21
CA GLU A 47 -3.22 -4.12 -11.94
C GLU A 47 -4.33 -3.55 -11.03
N GLY A 48 -4.14 -3.49 -9.70
CA GLY A 48 -5.19 -3.01 -8.77
C GLY A 48 -6.41 -3.93 -8.65
N ARG A 49 -6.31 -5.15 -9.20
CA ARG A 49 -7.40 -6.15 -9.25
C ARG A 49 -7.25 -7.24 -8.20
N CYS A 50 -6.07 -7.41 -7.62
CA CYS A 50 -5.81 -8.34 -6.53
C CYS A 50 -5.76 -7.61 -5.19
N VAL A 51 -6.17 -8.31 -4.13
CA VAL A 51 -6.06 -7.81 -2.76
C VAL A 51 -4.63 -7.94 -2.21
N SER A 52 -3.73 -8.69 -2.84
CA SER A 52 -2.42 -9.03 -2.26
C SER A 52 -1.54 -7.83 -1.88
N CYS A 53 -1.68 -6.71 -2.61
CA CYS A 53 -0.94 -5.46 -2.37
C CYS A 53 -1.72 -4.44 -1.52
N THR A 54 -2.72 -4.91 -0.78
CA THR A 54 -3.46 -4.07 0.17
C THR A 54 -2.53 -3.71 1.33
N GLY A 55 -2.38 -2.40 1.53
CA GLY A 55 -1.80 -1.79 2.70
C GLY A 55 -2.89 -1.12 3.55
N ARG A 56 -2.55 -0.75 4.78
CA ARG A 56 -3.39 0.11 5.62
C ARG A 56 -2.62 1.38 5.94
N LEU A 57 -3.14 2.51 5.50
CA LEU A 57 -2.62 3.82 5.85
C LEU A 57 -2.86 4.06 7.34
N LEU A 58 -1.78 4.13 8.10
CA LEU A 58 -1.78 4.44 9.52
C LEU A 58 -1.72 5.95 9.75
N ASP A 59 -0.98 6.66 8.91
CA ASP A 59 -0.76 8.11 9.00
C ASP A 59 -0.33 8.68 7.63
N GLY A 60 -0.65 9.93 7.36
CA GLY A 60 -0.32 10.64 6.12
C GLY A 60 -1.43 10.64 5.07
N GLU A 61 -1.08 10.94 3.83
CA GLU A 61 -2.01 11.03 2.69
C GLU A 61 -1.39 10.44 1.42
N VAL A 62 -2.18 9.59 0.74
CA VAL A 62 -1.79 8.93 -0.50
C VAL A 62 -2.87 9.15 -1.56
N SER A 63 -2.42 9.33 -2.81
CA SER A 63 -3.28 9.43 -3.97
C SER A 63 -3.34 8.10 -4.71
N TYR A 64 -4.30 7.99 -5.64
CA TYR A 64 -4.45 6.80 -6.48
C TYR A 64 -4.34 7.15 -7.96
N VAL A 65 -3.38 6.56 -8.66
CA VAL A 65 -3.25 6.68 -10.12
C VAL A 65 -4.32 5.88 -10.87
N ALA A 66 -4.91 4.88 -10.22
CA ALA A 66 -6.01 4.09 -10.76
C ALA A 66 -7.01 3.71 -9.65
N GLU A 67 -8.29 3.56 -10.02
CA GLU A 67 -9.34 3.25 -9.07
C GLU A 67 -9.09 1.91 -8.36
N PRO A 68 -9.01 1.88 -7.02
CA PRO A 68 -8.77 0.66 -6.26
C PRO A 68 -10.03 -0.21 -6.20
N ARG A 69 -10.37 -0.87 -7.30
CA ARG A 69 -11.56 -1.73 -7.45
C ARG A 69 -11.55 -2.95 -6.52
N ALA A 70 -10.40 -3.33 -5.98
CA ALA A 70 -10.28 -4.40 -5.01
C ALA A 70 -10.75 -4.01 -3.60
N LEU A 71 -10.94 -2.71 -3.33
CA LEU A 71 -11.38 -2.20 -2.04
C LEU A 71 -12.77 -1.55 -2.13
N ASP A 72 -13.68 -2.01 -1.28
CA ASP A 72 -14.99 -1.40 -1.12
C ASP A 72 -14.89 -0.04 -0.38
N ALA A 73 -15.96 0.76 -0.46
CA ALA A 73 -16.01 2.07 0.20
C ALA A 73 -15.79 1.97 1.72
N GLY A 74 -16.28 0.89 2.36
CA GLY A 74 -16.05 0.66 3.79
C GLY A 74 -14.59 0.42 4.14
N GLN A 75 -13.87 -0.34 3.30
CA GLN A 75 -12.44 -0.60 3.52
C GLN A 75 -11.60 0.67 3.31
N ARG A 76 -11.93 1.46 2.28
CA ARG A 76 -11.29 2.76 2.07
C ARG A 76 -11.52 3.70 3.25
N ALA A 77 -12.72 3.70 3.83
CA ALA A 77 -13.04 4.48 5.02
C ALA A 77 -12.29 3.99 6.27
N ASP A 78 -11.91 2.71 6.33
CA ASP A 78 -11.09 2.14 7.42
C ASP A 78 -9.58 2.43 7.26
N GLY A 79 -9.19 3.06 6.14
CA GLY A 79 -7.81 3.41 5.83
C GLY A 79 -7.07 2.37 5.00
N PHE A 80 -7.75 1.41 4.38
CA PHE A 80 -7.10 0.47 3.46
C PHE A 80 -6.80 1.12 2.10
N VAL A 81 -5.61 0.84 1.57
CA VAL A 81 -5.06 1.43 0.34
C VAL A 81 -4.41 0.35 -0.54
N LEU A 82 -4.38 0.53 -1.87
CA LEU A 82 -3.70 -0.39 -2.79
C LEU A 82 -2.34 0.15 -3.24
N LEU A 83 -1.26 -0.41 -2.71
CA LEU A 83 0.12 0.04 -2.95
C LEU A 83 0.55 0.00 -4.42
N CYS A 84 -0.05 -0.89 -5.22
CA CYS A 84 0.28 -1.00 -6.64
C CYS A 84 -0.20 0.17 -7.50
N VAL A 85 -1.17 0.95 -7.00
CA VAL A 85 -1.77 2.09 -7.70
C VAL A 85 -1.81 3.33 -6.80
N ALA A 86 -1.21 3.25 -5.61
CA ALA A 86 -1.13 4.36 -4.69
C ALA A 86 0.21 5.08 -4.85
N THR A 87 0.18 6.40 -4.83
CA THR A 87 1.34 7.29 -4.81
C THR A 87 1.30 8.12 -3.54
N PRO A 88 2.44 8.43 -2.90
CA PRO A 88 2.44 9.27 -1.71
C PRO A 88 2.30 10.74 -2.09
N GLU A 89 1.44 11.47 -1.37
CA GLU A 89 1.35 12.94 -1.48
C GLU A 89 2.06 13.66 -0.32
N ALA A 90 2.37 12.91 0.74
CA ALA A 90 3.10 13.38 1.92
C ALA A 90 3.91 12.23 2.54
N ASP A 91 4.67 12.52 3.59
CA ASP A 91 5.28 11.47 4.42
C ASP A 91 4.17 10.63 5.07
N CYS A 92 4.20 9.31 4.86
CA CYS A 92 3.11 8.40 5.24
C CYS A 92 3.62 7.16 5.95
N ARG A 93 2.77 6.56 6.79
CA ARG A 93 2.96 5.24 7.36
C ARG A 93 1.92 4.28 6.83
N VAL A 94 2.38 3.16 6.26
CA VAL A 94 1.52 2.13 5.70
C VAL A 94 1.88 0.79 6.30
N ALA A 95 0.92 0.15 6.97
CA ALA A 95 1.07 -1.24 7.37
C ALA A 95 0.89 -2.16 6.16
N VAL A 96 1.69 -3.21 6.09
CA VAL A 96 1.72 -4.20 5.01
C VAL A 96 1.90 -5.61 5.56
N GLY A 97 1.46 -6.59 4.77
CA GLY A 97 1.63 -8.00 5.10
C GLY A 97 0.31 -8.71 5.39
N ARG A 98 0.42 -9.83 6.10
CA ARG A 98 -0.69 -10.77 6.24
C ARG A 98 -1.76 -10.31 7.25
N SER A 99 -1.37 -9.62 8.32
CA SER A 99 -2.32 -9.00 9.26
C SER A 99 -3.24 -8.01 8.56
N VAL A 100 -2.69 -7.14 7.72
CA VAL A 100 -3.48 -6.14 6.98
C VAL A 100 -4.50 -6.79 6.06
N LEU A 101 -4.11 -7.85 5.35
CA LEU A 101 -5.06 -8.62 4.54
C LEU A 101 -6.15 -9.29 5.39
N ALA A 102 -5.78 -9.81 6.56
CA ALA A 102 -6.72 -10.43 7.48
C ALA A 102 -7.70 -9.40 8.08
N ASP A 103 -7.25 -8.17 8.30
CA ASP A 103 -8.05 -7.06 8.82
C ASP A 103 -8.97 -6.46 7.75
N ALA A 104 -8.47 -6.31 6.52
CA ALA A 104 -9.24 -5.85 5.37
C ALA A 104 -10.29 -6.88 4.94
N PHE A 105 -9.95 -8.17 5.02
CA PHE A 105 -10.79 -9.28 4.58
C PHE A 105 -10.89 -10.37 5.65
N PRO A 106 -11.59 -10.09 6.77
CA PRO A 106 -11.76 -11.06 7.85
C PRO A 106 -12.68 -12.24 7.47
N GLY A 107 -13.20 -12.26 6.24
CA GLY A 107 -14.12 -13.28 5.72
C GLY A 107 -13.49 -14.29 4.74
N LEU A 108 -12.25 -14.09 4.28
CA LEU A 108 -11.65 -14.95 3.24
C LEU A 108 -11.37 -16.39 3.71
N TRP A 109 -11.46 -16.67 5.00
CA TRP A 109 -11.34 -18.02 5.58
C TRP A 109 -12.69 -18.66 5.92
N GLN A 110 -13.80 -17.93 5.81
CA GLN A 110 -15.13 -18.37 6.29
C GLN A 110 -16.00 -19.02 5.20
N ASN A 111 -15.54 -19.07 3.94
CA ASN A 111 -16.33 -19.60 2.81
C ASN A 111 -15.67 -20.82 2.14
N VAL A 112 -15.02 -21.67 2.93
CA VAL A 112 -14.78 -23.08 2.59
C VAL A 112 -15.93 -23.89 3.18
N GLY A 113 -17.09 -23.83 2.52
CA GLY A 113 -18.28 -24.62 2.82
C GLY A 113 -18.60 -25.52 1.63
#